data_AF-A0A1Y1MU38-F1
#
_entry.id   AF-A0A1Y1MU38-F1
#
_cell.length_a   1.000
_cell.length_b   1.000
_cell.length_c   1.000
_cell.angle_alpha   90.00
_cell.angle_beta   90.00
_cell.angle_gamma   90.00
#
_symmetry.space_group_name_H-M   'P 1'
#
loop_
_entity.id
_entity.type
_entity.pdbx_description
1 polymer ?
#
loop_
_entity_poly.entity_id
_entity_poly.type
_entity_poly.pdbx_seq_one_letter_code
_entity_poly.pdbx_strand_id
1 'polypeptide(L)'
;MLKLVVLVSLFAASLASFKFNVKPELVQSWHKFTLPPHDVCVDKEYISKERLDSAFENMEFPDDTQFKCMVVCIFERLKFYNKGKGTYNHEVMIEEINGLTQEIADKCYKTRGSADDDDCEHIFHGATCAIRALEE
;
A
#
# COMPACT_ATOMS: atom_id res chain seq x y z
N MET A 1 34.61 -14.74 -5.37
CA MET A 1 34.31 -13.62 -4.45
C MET A 1 33.35 -12.61 -5.07
N LEU A 2 33.62 -12.04 -6.25
CA LEU A 2 32.70 -11.08 -6.92
C LEU A 2 31.28 -11.65 -7.16
N LYS A 3 31.16 -12.93 -7.59
CA LYS A 3 29.87 -13.60 -7.77
C LYS A 3 29.08 -13.80 -6.47
N LEU A 4 29.78 -13.95 -5.34
CA LEU A 4 29.15 -14.14 -4.01
C LEU A 4 28.65 -12.80 -3.46
N VAL A 5 29.40 -11.71 -3.68
CA VAL A 5 29.01 -10.35 -3.30
C VAL A 5 27.77 -9.89 -4.08
N VAL A 6 27.69 -10.18 -5.38
CA VAL A 6 26.52 -9.85 -6.22
C VAL A 6 25.26 -10.62 -5.77
N LEU A 7 25.41 -11.89 -5.38
CA LEU A 7 24.30 -12.69 -4.84
C LEU A 7 23.81 -12.15 -3.49
N VAL A 8 24.72 -11.76 -2.59
CA VAL A 8 24.36 -11.18 -1.28
C VAL A 8 23.69 -9.81 -1.42
N SER A 9 24.15 -8.96 -2.36
CA SER A 9 23.50 -7.65 -2.60
C SER A 9 22.11 -7.77 -3.23
N LEU A 10 21.89 -8.77 -4.10
CA LEU A 10 20.58 -9.04 -4.71
C LEU A 10 19.56 -9.57 -3.68
N PHE A 11 20.00 -10.35 -2.69
CA PHE A 11 19.13 -10.82 -1.59
C PHE A 11 18.83 -9.75 -0.53
N ALA A 12 19.71 -8.77 -0.34
CA ALA A 12 19.49 -7.70 0.64
C ALA A 12 18.43 -6.69 0.16
N ALA A 13 18.30 -6.46 -1.16
CA ALA A 13 17.33 -5.53 -1.72
C ALA A 13 15.86 -5.98 -1.54
N SER A 14 15.62 -7.29 -1.36
CA SER A 14 14.27 -7.84 -1.14
C SER A 14 13.77 -7.75 0.31
N LEU A 15 14.53 -7.14 1.23
CA LEU A 15 14.16 -7.00 2.65
C LEU A 15 13.84 -5.55 3.04
N ALA A 16 13.79 -4.62 2.09
CA ALA A 16 13.37 -3.26 2.39
C ALA A 16 11.89 -3.25 2.79
N SER A 17 11.57 -2.55 3.87
CA SER A 17 10.22 -2.37 4.39
C SER A 17 10.05 -0.97 4.97
N PHE A 18 8.81 -0.50 4.99
CA PHE A 18 8.42 0.74 5.65
C PHE A 18 7.81 0.40 7.00
N LYS A 19 8.49 0.78 8.07
CA LYS A 19 7.96 0.69 9.43
C LYS A 19 7.22 1.97 9.78
N PHE A 20 6.03 1.84 10.35
CA PHE A 20 5.23 2.97 10.82
C PHE A 20 4.88 2.86 12.29
N ASN A 21 4.71 4.01 12.94
CA ASN A 21 4.19 4.12 14.30
C ASN A 21 2.82 4.80 14.31
N VAL A 22 1.74 4.02 14.27
CA VAL A 22 0.36 4.54 14.19
C VAL A 22 -0.47 3.97 15.34
N LYS A 23 -1.43 4.75 15.84
CA LYS A 23 -2.39 4.31 16.86
C LYS A 23 -3.05 2.98 16.49
N PRO A 24 -3.09 1.98 17.40
CA PRO A 24 -3.67 0.67 17.11
C PRO A 24 -5.12 0.71 16.61
N GLU A 25 -5.93 1.67 17.08
CA GLU A 25 -7.32 1.84 16.64
C GLU A 25 -7.47 2.13 15.14
N LEU A 26 -6.53 2.90 14.56
CA LEU A 26 -6.51 3.20 13.13
C LEU A 26 -6.08 1.96 12.35
N VAL A 27 -5.02 1.29 12.81
CA VAL A 27 -4.49 0.06 12.20
C VAL A 27 -5.57 -1.02 12.10
N GLN A 28 -6.29 -1.27 13.19
CA GLN A 28 -7.39 -2.24 13.22
C GLN A 28 -8.52 -1.86 12.25
N SER A 29 -8.87 -0.57 12.19
CA SER A 29 -9.87 -0.09 11.25
C SER A 29 -9.45 -0.31 9.80
N TRP A 30 -8.17 -0.06 9.49
CA TRP A 30 -7.64 -0.22 8.15
C TRP A 30 -7.61 -1.67 7.71
N HIS A 31 -7.07 -2.54 8.57
CA HIS A 31 -7.06 -3.98 8.33
C HIS A 31 -8.46 -4.50 8.01
N LYS A 32 -9.48 -4.08 8.77
CA LYS A 32 -10.86 -4.51 8.57
C LYS A 32 -11.41 -4.21 7.16
N PHE A 33 -11.20 -3.02 6.60
CA PHE A 33 -11.69 -2.72 5.25
C PHE A 33 -10.87 -3.42 4.15
N THR A 34 -9.67 -3.90 4.45
CA THR A 34 -8.89 -4.70 3.51
C THR A 34 -9.29 -6.17 3.46
N LEU A 35 -10.07 -6.66 4.44
CA LEU A 35 -10.51 -8.07 4.48
C LEU A 35 -11.42 -8.47 3.29
N PRO A 36 -12.44 -7.67 2.89
CA PRO A 36 -13.29 -8.06 1.75
C PRO A 36 -12.53 -8.26 0.43
N PRO A 37 -11.57 -7.40 0.02
CA PRO A 37 -10.76 -7.66 -1.18
C PRO A 37 -9.60 -8.64 -0.95
N HIS A 38 -9.27 -9.00 0.29
CA HIS A 38 -8.06 -9.75 0.67
C HIS A 38 -7.85 -11.01 -0.17
N ASP A 39 -8.78 -11.95 -0.11
CA ASP A 39 -8.69 -13.25 -0.81
C ASP A 39 -8.46 -13.09 -2.31
N VAL A 40 -9.13 -12.12 -2.93
CA VAL A 40 -9.02 -11.88 -4.38
C VAL A 40 -7.67 -11.27 -4.75
N CYS A 41 -7.14 -10.38 -3.91
CA CYS A 41 -5.91 -9.66 -4.20
C CYS A 41 -4.65 -10.46 -3.88
N VAL A 42 -4.69 -11.28 -2.83
CA VAL A 42 -3.58 -12.21 -2.52
C VAL A 42 -3.44 -13.29 -3.57
N ASP A 43 -4.55 -13.85 -4.07
CA ASP A 43 -4.54 -14.84 -5.15
C ASP A 43 -4.01 -14.25 -6.46
N LYS A 44 -4.40 -13.01 -6.78
CA LYS A 44 -3.99 -12.32 -8.01
C LYS A 44 -2.48 -12.06 -8.05
N GLU A 45 -1.92 -11.59 -6.94
CA GLU A 45 -0.50 -11.20 -6.85
C GLU A 45 0.39 -12.33 -6.32
N TYR A 46 -0.17 -13.53 -6.11
CA TYR A 46 0.51 -14.72 -5.59
C TYR A 46 1.20 -14.48 -4.24
N ILE A 47 0.51 -13.78 -3.35
CA ILE A 47 0.97 -13.44 -2.00
C ILE A 47 0.28 -14.36 -0.98
N SER A 48 0.98 -14.73 0.11
CA SER A 48 0.32 -15.44 1.21
C SER A 48 -0.61 -14.50 1.99
N LYS A 49 -1.77 -15.01 2.43
CA LYS A 49 -2.72 -14.26 3.28
C LYS A 49 -2.03 -13.62 4.48
N GLU A 50 -1.17 -14.40 5.12
CA GLU A 50 -0.35 -14.04 6.28
C GLU A 50 0.52 -12.80 6.05
N ARG A 51 0.90 -12.49 4.81
CA ARG A 51 1.78 -11.35 4.51
C ARG A 51 1.06 -10.01 4.72
N LEU A 52 -0.23 -9.91 4.37
CA LEU A 52 -1.01 -8.69 4.64
C LEU A 52 -1.28 -8.55 6.13
N ASP A 53 -1.66 -9.66 6.78
CA ASP A 53 -1.94 -9.68 8.21
C ASP A 53 -0.69 -9.27 9.00
N SER A 54 0.47 -9.87 8.69
CA SER A 54 1.76 -9.49 9.28
C SER A 54 2.12 -8.03 9.01
N ALA A 55 1.78 -7.47 7.86
CA ALA A 55 2.06 -6.06 7.55
C ALA A 55 1.25 -5.11 8.45
N PHE A 56 -0.02 -5.43 8.72
CA PHE A 56 -0.84 -4.66 9.65
C PHE A 56 -0.46 -4.90 11.12
N GLU A 57 -0.25 -6.16 11.52
CA GLU A 57 0.14 -6.52 12.89
C GLU A 57 1.43 -5.83 13.32
N ASN A 58 2.39 -5.75 12.40
CA ASN A 58 3.69 -5.14 12.68
C ASN A 58 3.77 -3.68 12.21
N MET A 59 2.76 -3.14 11.53
CA MET A 59 2.86 -1.87 10.79
C MET A 59 4.15 -1.77 9.97
N GLU A 60 4.49 -2.86 9.29
CA GLU A 60 5.70 -3.00 8.51
C GLU A 60 5.35 -3.46 7.09
N PHE A 61 5.44 -2.52 6.15
CA PHE A 61 4.92 -2.68 4.80
C PHE A 61 6.09 -2.97 3.86
N PRO A 62 6.16 -4.18 3.27
CA PRO A 62 7.25 -4.56 2.37
C PRO A 62 7.38 -3.65 1.14
N ASP A 63 8.62 -3.31 0.77
CA ASP A 63 8.97 -2.47 -0.38
C ASP A 63 9.28 -3.33 -1.62
N ASP A 64 8.42 -4.29 -1.93
CA ASP A 64 8.56 -5.16 -3.09
C ASP A 64 7.33 -5.09 -4.01
N THR A 65 7.56 -5.35 -5.29
CA THR A 65 6.55 -5.19 -6.34
C THR A 65 5.25 -5.92 -6.05
N GLN A 66 5.30 -7.15 -5.49
CA GLN A 66 4.09 -7.93 -5.24
C GLN A 66 3.23 -7.23 -4.19
N PHE A 67 3.83 -6.85 -3.05
CA PHE A 67 3.10 -6.16 -1.99
C PHE A 67 2.52 -4.82 -2.48
N LYS A 68 3.29 -4.04 -3.22
CA LYS A 68 2.82 -2.78 -3.83
C LYS A 68 1.63 -2.98 -4.75
N CYS A 69 1.70 -3.96 -5.64
CA CYS A 69 0.62 -4.26 -6.58
C CYS A 69 -0.62 -4.85 -5.88
N MET A 70 -0.46 -5.56 -4.77
CA MET A 70 -1.59 -5.99 -3.95
C MET A 70 -2.34 -4.79 -3.36
N VAL A 71 -1.63 -3.73 -2.92
CA VAL A 71 -2.26 -2.49 -2.46
C VAL A 71 -3.09 -1.85 -3.59
N VAL A 72 -2.60 -1.86 -4.84
CA VAL A 72 -3.39 -1.40 -6.01
C VAL A 72 -4.68 -2.19 -6.14
N CYS A 73 -4.60 -3.53 -6.07
CA CYS A 73 -5.78 -4.39 -6.18
C CYS A 73 -6.82 -4.05 -5.10
N ILE A 74 -6.38 -3.83 -3.86
CA ILE A 74 -7.26 -3.43 -2.76
C ILE A 74 -7.93 -2.08 -3.07
N PHE A 75 -7.16 -1.08 -3.51
CA PHE A 75 -7.69 0.25 -3.87
C PHE A 75 -8.69 0.20 -5.03
N GLU A 76 -8.45 -0.62 -6.06
CA GLU A 76 -9.39 -0.80 -7.16
C GLU A 76 -10.70 -1.46 -6.69
N ARG A 77 -10.60 -2.51 -5.87
CA ARG A 77 -11.77 -3.26 -5.36
C ARG A 77 -12.64 -2.42 -4.42
N LEU A 78 -12.03 -1.55 -3.63
CA LEU A 78 -12.72 -0.60 -2.76
C LEU A 78 -13.19 0.66 -3.51
N LYS A 79 -12.92 0.77 -4.82
CA LYS A 79 -13.24 1.94 -5.67
C LYS A 79 -12.56 3.23 -5.22
N PHE A 80 -11.46 3.11 -4.47
CA PHE A 80 -10.61 4.23 -4.08
C PHE A 80 -9.79 4.75 -5.27
N TYR A 81 -9.47 3.88 -6.23
CA TYR A 81 -8.67 4.23 -7.40
C TYR A 81 -9.32 3.76 -8.70
N ASN A 82 -9.31 4.63 -9.72
CA ASN A 82 -9.66 4.29 -11.08
C ASN A 82 -8.40 4.21 -11.94
N LYS A 83 -7.92 2.99 -12.18
CA LYS A 83 -6.71 2.72 -12.96
C LYS A 83 -6.79 3.24 -14.40
N GLY A 84 -7.94 3.12 -15.04
CA GLY A 84 -8.15 3.61 -16.42
C GLY A 84 -8.03 5.13 -16.54
N LYS A 85 -8.32 5.88 -15.47
CA LYS A 85 -8.21 7.35 -15.42
C LYS A 85 -6.98 7.85 -14.67
N GLY A 86 -6.32 7.00 -13.88
CA GLY A 86 -5.23 7.42 -13.01
C GLY A 86 -5.67 8.30 -11.84
N THR A 87 -6.93 8.22 -11.40
CA THR A 87 -7.52 9.16 -10.43
C THR A 87 -8.02 8.45 -9.17
N TYR A 88 -7.88 9.11 -8.03
CA TYR A 88 -8.44 8.66 -6.75
C TYR A 88 -9.85 9.21 -6.52
N ASN A 89 -10.64 8.47 -5.75
CA ASN A 89 -11.94 8.89 -5.24
C ASN A 89 -11.78 9.34 -3.78
N HIS A 90 -11.35 10.58 -3.58
CA HIS A 90 -11.06 11.10 -2.23
C HIS A 90 -12.28 11.09 -1.32
N GLU A 91 -13.47 11.35 -1.85
CA GLU A 91 -14.72 11.34 -1.06
C GLU A 91 -14.94 9.96 -0.40
N VAL A 92 -14.91 8.90 -1.20
CA VAL A 92 -15.07 7.52 -0.69
C VAL A 92 -13.90 7.12 0.21
N MET A 93 -12.68 7.55 -0.11
CA MET A 93 -11.51 7.27 0.73
C MET A 93 -11.63 7.91 2.11
N ILE A 94 -12.08 9.17 2.20
CA ILE A 94 -12.23 9.88 3.47
C ILE A 94 -13.36 9.29 4.30
N GLU A 95 -14.43 8.81 3.65
CA GLU A 95 -15.54 8.12 4.33
C GLU A 95 -15.12 6.79 4.95
N GLU A 96 -14.28 6.01 4.24
CA GLU A 96 -13.93 4.64 4.63
C GLU A 96 -12.61 4.53 5.43
N ILE A 97 -11.65 5.43 5.19
CA ILE A 97 -10.32 5.38 5.80
C ILE A 97 -10.29 6.29 7.03
N ASN A 98 -10.49 5.67 8.21
CA ASN A 98 -10.35 6.37 9.48
C ASN A 98 -9.02 7.11 9.61
N GLY A 99 -9.08 8.38 10.00
CA GLY A 99 -7.92 9.27 10.12
C GLY A 99 -7.55 10.02 8.84
N LEU A 100 -8.02 9.59 7.67
CA LEU A 100 -7.77 10.32 6.43
C LEU A 100 -8.59 11.61 6.40
N THR A 101 -7.90 12.74 6.36
CA THR A 101 -8.53 14.05 6.17
C THR A 101 -8.44 14.48 4.70
N GLN A 102 -9.25 15.46 4.29
CA GLN A 102 -9.13 16.07 2.96
C GLN A 102 -7.70 16.58 2.69
N GLU A 103 -7.07 17.21 3.68
CA GLU A 103 -5.70 17.72 3.55
C GLU A 103 -4.68 16.60 3.25
N ILE A 104 -4.78 15.48 3.98
CA ILE A 104 -3.89 14.33 3.75
C ILE A 104 -4.18 13.71 2.38
N ALA A 105 -5.47 13.62 2.00
CA ALA A 105 -5.87 13.07 0.71
C ALA A 105 -5.31 13.88 -0.47
N ASP A 106 -5.48 15.21 -0.44
CA ASP A 106 -4.96 16.12 -1.46
C ASP A 106 -3.44 16.09 -1.55
N LYS A 107 -2.76 15.95 -0.40
CA LYS A 107 -1.31 15.93 -0.33
C LYS A 107 -0.72 14.63 -0.88
N CYS A 108 -1.30 13.48 -0.53
CA CYS A 108 -0.70 12.17 -0.76
C CYS A 108 -1.25 11.44 -1.99
N TYR A 109 -2.52 11.62 -2.34
CA TYR A 109 -3.19 10.87 -3.42
C TYR A 109 -3.46 11.75 -4.64
N LYS A 110 -2.39 12.13 -5.32
CA LYS A 110 -2.44 12.98 -6.52
C LYS A 110 -2.76 12.13 -7.75
N THR A 111 -3.47 12.70 -8.72
CA THR A 111 -3.67 12.07 -10.04
C THR A 111 -2.33 11.63 -10.64
N ARG A 112 -2.33 10.46 -11.26
CA ARG A 112 -1.18 9.91 -11.97
C ARG A 112 -0.75 10.84 -13.11
N GLY A 113 0.57 10.99 -13.30
CA GLY A 113 1.13 11.95 -14.25
C GLY A 113 1.01 11.48 -15.71
N SER A 114 1.39 10.23 -15.96
CA SER A 114 1.35 9.57 -17.27
C SER A 114 0.61 8.24 -17.21
N ALA A 115 0.03 7.82 -18.34
CA ALA A 115 -0.57 6.48 -18.47
C ALA A 115 0.48 5.35 -18.34
N ASP A 116 1.75 5.67 -18.62
CA ASP A 116 2.89 4.73 -18.53
C ASP A 116 3.49 4.65 -17.11
N ASP A 117 3.05 5.48 -16.17
CA ASP A 117 3.53 5.44 -14.79
C ASP A 117 3.07 4.15 -14.10
N ASP A 118 3.96 3.55 -13.29
CA ASP A 118 3.70 2.34 -12.53
C ASP A 118 2.66 2.61 -11.42
N ASP A 119 1.45 2.06 -11.59
CA ASP A 119 0.37 2.17 -10.61
C ASP A 119 0.74 1.57 -9.25
N CYS A 120 1.56 0.52 -9.21
CA CYS A 120 1.99 -0.13 -7.98
C CYS A 120 2.85 0.81 -7.15
N GLU A 121 3.86 1.42 -7.76
CA GLU A 121 4.68 2.44 -7.10
C GLU A 121 3.86 3.67 -6.73
N HIS A 122 3.01 4.13 -7.64
CA HIS A 122 2.23 5.35 -7.44
C HIS A 122 1.26 5.25 -6.26
N ILE A 123 0.46 4.18 -6.20
CA ILE A 123 -0.52 3.98 -5.12
C ILE A 123 0.18 3.67 -3.80
N PHE A 124 1.23 2.84 -3.84
CA PHE A 124 1.99 2.52 -2.63
C PHE A 124 2.67 3.77 -2.04
N HIS A 125 3.21 4.65 -2.87
CA HIS A 125 3.73 5.94 -2.42
C HIS A 125 2.63 6.80 -1.79
N GLY A 126 1.45 6.87 -2.40
CA GLY A 126 0.31 7.58 -1.84
C GLY A 126 -0.10 7.04 -0.46
N ALA A 127 -0.22 5.71 -0.34
CA ALA A 127 -0.57 5.04 0.91
C ALA A 127 0.46 5.29 2.02
N THR A 128 1.75 5.08 1.73
CA THR A 128 2.84 5.30 2.69
C THR A 128 2.98 6.77 3.08
N CYS A 129 2.73 7.71 2.16
CA CYS A 129 2.63 9.14 2.47
C CYS A 129 1.51 9.43 3.47
N ALA A 130 0.31 8.88 3.24
CA ALA A 130 -0.85 9.11 4.09
C ALA A 130 -0.65 8.50 5.48
N ILE A 131 -0.08 7.28 5.56
CA ILE A 131 0.24 6.63 6.84
C ILE A 131 1.25 7.48 7.64
N ARG A 132 2.30 8.00 6.99
CA ARG A 132 3.29 8.91 7.63
C ARG A 132 2.66 10.17 8.19
N ALA A 133 1.63 10.70 7.55
CA ALA A 133 0.92 11.88 8.05
C ALA A 133 0.09 11.61 9.32
N LEU A 134 -0.08 10.34 9.68
CA LEU A 134 -0.84 9.86 10.83
C LEU A 134 0.04 9.19 11.89
N GLU A 135 1.37 9.30 11.76
CA GLU A 135 2.31 8.78 12.76
C GLU A 135 2.33 9.64 14.03
N GLU A 136 2.69 9.00 15.14
CA GLU A 136 2.87 9.61 16.47
C GLU A 136 4.34 9.70 16.89
#